data_AF-A0A102D4G0-F1
#
_entry.id   AF-A0A102D4G0-F1
#
_cell.length_a   1.000
_cell.length_b   1.000
_cell.length_c   1.000
_cell.angle_alpha   90.00
_cell.angle_beta   90.00
_cell.angle_gamma   90.00
#
_symmetry.space_group_name_H-M   'P 1'
#
loop_
_entity.id
_entity.type
_entity.pdbx_description
1 polymer ?
#
loop_
_entity_poly.entity_id
_entity_poly.type
_entity_poly.pdbx_seq_one_letter_code
_entity_poly.pdbx_strand_id
1 'polypeptide(L)'
;MIGNLTDLSRLPGMPSDVTLRRLIAIHPDFPILRRGSKGKSYRIDLDAAAAFVRSLTQARVLDPMQRRAAIQQLGLEMLARSDQAAGARNG
;
A
#
# COMPACT_ATOMS: atom_id res chain seq x y z
N MET A 1 4.13 21.82 7.23
CA MET A 1 4.39 22.72 6.07
C MET A 1 3.33 22.43 5.01
N ILE A 2 2.73 23.45 4.36
CA ILE A 2 1.70 23.19 3.33
C ILE A 2 2.33 23.07 1.95
N GLY A 3 2.05 21.97 1.26
CA GLY A 3 2.52 21.72 -0.10
C GLY A 3 1.52 20.89 -0.91
N ASN A 4 1.98 20.41 -2.06
CA ASN A 4 1.22 19.53 -2.94
C ASN A 4 1.76 18.08 -2.90
N LEU A 5 1.13 17.19 -3.68
CA LEU A 5 1.49 15.77 -3.71
C LEU A 5 2.90 15.51 -4.27
N THR A 6 3.32 16.31 -5.25
CA THR A 6 4.68 16.27 -5.79
C THR A 6 5.71 16.64 -4.73
N ASP A 7 5.43 17.68 -3.93
CA ASP A 7 6.33 18.11 -2.85
C ASP A 7 6.48 17.00 -1.80
N LEU A 8 5.38 16.31 -1.46
CA LEU A 8 5.41 15.15 -0.57
C LEU A 8 6.26 14.02 -1.16
N SER A 9 6.10 13.70 -2.45
CA SER A 9 6.86 12.62 -3.12
C SER A 9 8.37 12.87 -3.20
N ARG A 10 8.80 14.14 -3.09
CA ARG A 10 10.22 14.54 -3.12
C ARG A 10 10.90 14.42 -1.76
N LEU A 11 10.15 14.23 -0.67
CA LEU A 11 10.73 14.07 0.65
C LEU A 11 11.44 12.70 0.75
N PRO A 12 12.55 12.61 1.50
CA PRO A 12 13.28 11.37 1.67
C PRO A 12 12.42 10.31 2.36
N GLY A 13 12.42 9.11 1.78
CA GLY A 13 11.62 7.97 2.26
C GLY A 13 10.14 8.03 1.91
N MET A 14 9.71 8.96 1.04
CA MET A 14 8.34 9.00 0.53
C MET A 14 8.19 8.20 -0.77
N PRO A 15 7.03 7.57 -0.98
CA PRO A 15 6.72 6.87 -2.22
C PRO A 15 6.38 7.85 -3.36
N SER A 16 6.34 7.32 -4.58
CA SER A 16 6.02 8.11 -5.78
C SER A 16 4.60 8.71 -5.76
N ASP A 17 4.38 9.77 -6.56
CA ASP A 17 3.08 10.46 -6.67
C ASP A 17 1.93 9.49 -6.98
N VAL A 18 2.15 8.52 -7.87
CA VAL A 18 1.15 7.49 -8.25
C VAL A 18 0.77 6.63 -7.04
N THR A 19 1.76 6.21 -6.24
CA THR A 19 1.52 5.40 -5.04
C THR A 19 0.81 6.22 -3.97
N LEU A 20 1.20 7.49 -3.78
CA LEU A 20 0.52 8.40 -2.86
C LEU A 20 -0.95 8.61 -3.24
N ARG A 21 -1.27 8.75 -4.53
CA ARG A 21 -2.67 8.83 -5.01
C ARG A 21 -3.48 7.59 -4.65
N ARG A 22 -2.88 6.39 -4.79
CA ARG A 22 -3.53 5.14 -4.39
C ARG A 22 -3.74 5.08 -2.88
N LEU A 23 -2.75 5.48 -2.09
CA LEU A 23 -2.88 5.55 -0.63
C LEU A 23 -4.01 6.49 -0.20
N ILE A 24 -4.12 7.66 -0.82
CA ILE A 24 -5.21 8.62 -0.58
C ILE A 24 -6.59 8.04 -0.94
N ALA A 25 -6.65 7.21 -1.99
CA ALA A 25 -7.90 6.56 -2.39
C ALA A 25 -8.33 5.45 -1.42
N ILE A 26 -7.35 4.73 -0.86
CA ILE A 26 -7.58 3.59 0.06
C ILE A 26 -7.82 4.07 1.50
N HIS A 27 -7.11 5.11 1.93
CA HIS A 27 -7.18 5.65 3.29
C HIS A 27 -7.90 7.01 3.27
N PRO A 28 -9.21 7.06 3.58
CA PRO A 28 -9.96 8.31 3.59
C PRO A 28 -9.42 9.30 4.64
N ASP A 29 -8.80 8.78 5.71
CA ASP A 29 -8.20 9.54 6.82
C ASP A 29 -6.82 10.12 6.49
N PHE A 30 -6.35 9.97 5.25
CA PHE A 30 -5.10 10.58 4.84
C PHE A 30 -5.15 12.10 5.10
N PRO A 31 -4.10 12.70 5.70
CA PRO A 31 -4.13 14.11 6.14
C PRO A 31 -4.05 15.08 4.96
N ILE A 32 -5.19 15.26 4.28
CA ILE A 32 -5.37 16.17 3.15
C ILE A 32 -6.21 17.35 3.61
N LEU A 33 -5.66 18.55 3.49
CA LEU A 33 -6.40 19.78 3.78
C LEU A 33 -7.37 20.14 2.64
N ARG A 34 -6.96 19.87 1.40
CA ARG A 34 -7.82 20.01 0.22
C ARG A 34 -7.46 19.02 -0.87
N ARG A 35 -8.43 18.20 -1.28
CA ARG A 35 -8.31 17.35 -2.46
C ARG A 35 -8.28 18.21 -3.72
N GLY A 36 -7.38 17.90 -4.65
CA GLY A 36 -7.37 18.55 -5.95
C GLY A 36 -8.63 18.19 -6.74
N SER A 37 -9.36 19.17 -7.25
CA SER A 37 -10.47 18.96 -8.19
C SER A 37 -10.44 20.03 -9.28
N LYS A 38 -10.77 19.62 -10.52
CA LYS A 38 -10.87 20.47 -11.74
C LYS A 38 -9.89 21.65 -11.77
N GLY A 39 -8.61 21.37 -12.03
CA GLY A 39 -7.57 22.39 -12.18
C GLY A 39 -6.97 22.94 -10.88
N LYS A 40 -7.38 22.44 -9.70
CA LYS A 40 -6.82 22.85 -8.40
C LYS A 40 -5.84 21.81 -7.88
N SER A 41 -4.65 22.27 -7.48
CA SER A 41 -3.63 21.44 -6.83
C SER A 41 -4.09 20.95 -5.45
N TYR A 42 -3.58 19.80 -5.05
CA TYR A 42 -3.71 19.31 -3.67
C TYR A 42 -3.12 20.32 -2.70
N ARG A 43 -3.77 20.49 -1.54
CA ARG A 43 -3.16 21.12 -0.36
C ARG A 43 -3.04 20.07 0.72
N ILE A 44 -1.82 19.77 1.09
CA ILE A 44 -1.45 18.71 2.01
C ILE A 44 -0.55 19.34 3.06
N ASP A 45 -0.77 18.98 4.32
CA ASP A 45 0.25 19.21 5.34
C ASP A 45 1.32 18.12 5.17
N LEU A 46 2.47 18.53 4.64
CA LEU A 46 3.56 17.63 4.28
C LEU A 46 4.09 16.87 5.50
N ASP A 47 4.11 17.49 6.67
CA ASP A 47 4.67 16.88 7.88
C ASP A 47 3.73 15.80 8.41
N ALA A 48 2.43 16.11 8.49
CA ALA A 48 1.41 15.16 8.90
C ALA A 48 1.30 13.99 7.89
N ALA A 49 1.34 14.28 6.59
CA ALA A 49 1.29 13.26 5.55
C ALA A 49 2.53 12.36 5.55
N ALA A 50 3.72 12.93 5.73
CA ALA A 50 4.95 12.15 5.86
C ALA A 50 4.91 11.23 7.09
N ALA A 51 4.43 11.74 8.24
CA ALA A 51 4.26 10.94 9.45
C ALA A 51 3.28 9.78 9.23
N PHE A 52 2.15 10.03 8.58
CA PHE A 52 1.16 9.01 8.25
C PHE A 52 1.71 7.92 7.31
N VAL A 53 2.44 8.30 6.27
CA VAL A 53 3.05 7.33 5.34
C VAL A 53 4.12 6.48 6.03
N ARG A 54 4.90 7.09 6.92
CA ARG A 54 5.90 6.36 7.73
C ARG A 54 5.24 5.40 8.70
N SER A 55 4.16 5.80 9.37
CA SER A 55 3.44 4.92 10.30
C SER A 55 2.81 3.73 9.57
N LEU A 56 2.26 3.92 8.37
CA LEU A 56 1.77 2.83 7.53
C LEU A 56 2.89 1.86 7.12
N THR A 57 4.06 2.38 6.78
CA THR A 57 5.21 1.55 6.40
C THR A 57 5.73 0.77 7.59
N GLN A 58 5.83 1.39 8.77
CA GLN A 58 6.20 0.73 10.01
C GLN A 58 5.18 -0.34 10.41
N ALA A 59 3.88 -0.04 10.34
CA ALA A 59 2.82 -1.00 10.59
C ALA A 59 2.90 -2.21 9.63
N ARG A 60 3.21 -1.96 8.35
CA ARG A 60 3.38 -3.03 7.35
C ARG A 60 4.64 -3.86 7.56
N VAL A 61 5.72 -3.26 8.07
CA VAL A 61 6.96 -3.97 8.45
C VAL A 61 6.74 -4.84 9.69
N LEU A 62 5.80 -4.47 10.57
CA LEU A 62 5.44 -5.22 11.78
C LEU A 62 4.55 -6.44 11.52
N ASP A 63 4.12 -6.70 10.27
CA ASP A 63 3.35 -7.91 9.93
C ASP A 63 4.08 -8.95 9.05
N PRO A 64 5.34 -9.32 9.36
CA PRO A 64 6.08 -10.34 8.61
C PRO A 64 5.52 -11.75 8.86
N MET A 65 4.86 -11.97 10.01
CA MET A 65 4.22 -13.25 10.33
C MET A 65 2.97 -13.48 9.48
N GLN A 66 2.07 -12.50 9.34
CA GLN A 66 0.91 -12.66 8.45
C GLN A 66 1.33 -12.82 6.99
N ARG A 67 2.37 -12.09 6.55
CA ARG A 67 2.88 -12.24 5.18
C ARG A 67 3.46 -13.64 4.94
N ARG A 68 4.24 -14.20 5.88
CA ARG A 68 4.76 -15.58 5.79
C ARG A 68 3.64 -16.61 5.81
N ALA A 69 2.65 -16.44 6.70
CA ALA A 69 1.49 -17.32 6.79
C ALA A 69 0.69 -17.35 5.47
N ALA A 70 0.43 -16.18 4.87
CA ALA A 70 -0.27 -16.09 3.59
C ALA A 70 0.51 -16.76 2.44
N ILE A 71 1.84 -16.63 2.40
CA ILE A 71 2.69 -17.30 1.40
C ILE A 71 2.68 -18.81 1.59
N GLN A 72 2.74 -19.28 2.85
CA GLN A 72 2.69 -20.71 3.15
C GLN A 72 1.34 -21.33 2.77
N GLN A 73 0.23 -20.66 3.09
CA GLN A 73 -1.11 -21.12 2.70
C GLN A 73 -1.24 -21.23 1.18
N LEU A 74 -0.81 -20.20 0.44
CA LEU A 74 -0.85 -20.21 -1.03
C LEU A 74 0.02 -21.32 -1.61
N GLY A 75 1.20 -21.57 -1.04
CA GLY A 75 2.08 -22.67 -1.45
C GLY A 75 1.45 -24.06 -1.22
N LEU A 76 0.77 -24.24 -0.08
CA LEU A 76 0.07 -25.48 0.25
C LEU A 76 -1.11 -25.74 -0.69
N GLU A 77 -1.90 -24.71 -1.01
CA GLU A 77 -3.03 -24.80 -1.94
C GLU A 77 -2.59 -25.15 -3.36
N MET A 78 -1.49 -24.54 -3.85
CA MET A 78 -0.95 -24.86 -5.16
C MET A 78 -0.46 -26.31 -5.23
N LEU A 79 0.24 -26.78 -4.19
CA LEU A 79 0.72 -28.16 -4.12
C LEU A 79 -0.46 -29.16 -4.08
N ALA A 80 -1.47 -28.90 -3.26
CA ALA A 80 -2.67 -29.73 -3.17
C ALA A 80 -3.45 -29.79 -4.50
N ARG A 81 -3.52 -28.67 -5.23
CA ARG A 81 -4.13 -28.63 -6.57
C ARG A 81 -3.33 -29.45 -7.59
N SER A 82 -2.00 -29.40 -7.52
CA SER A 82 -1.13 -30.19 -8.40
C SER A 82 -1.27 -31.70 -8.15
N ASP A 83 -1.40 -32.11 -6.89
CA ASP A 83 -1.58 -33.52 -6.51
C ASP A 83 -2.93 -34.08 -7.00
N GLN A 84 -4.01 -33.30 -6.86
CA GLN A 84 -5.33 -33.68 -7.39
C GLN A 84 -5.35 -33.77 -8.93
N ALA A 85 -4.61 -32.92 -9.63
CA ALA A 85 -4.49 -32.98 -11.09
C ALA A 85 -3.67 -34.20 -11.58
N ALA A 86 -2.78 -34.73 -10.75
CA ALA A 86 -2.01 -35.94 -11.03
C ALA A 86 -2.82 -37.22 -10.75
N GLY A 87 -3.63 -37.25 -9.69
CA GLY A 87 -4.48 -38.39 -9.34
C GLY A 87 -5.64 -38.64 -10.31
N ALA A 88 -6.21 -37.59 -10.92
CA ALA A 88 -7.34 -37.71 -11.84
C ALA A 88 -7.00 -38.31 -13.22
N ARG A 89 -5.72 -38.56 -13.54
CA ARG A 89 -5.27 -39.15 -14.82
C ARG A 89 -5.07 -40.66 -14.78
N ASN A 90 -5.27 -41.31 -13.64
CA ASN A 90 -4.95 -42.72 -13.43
C ASN A 90 -6.10 -43.55 -12.80
N GLY A 91 -7.34 -43.06 -12.94
CA GLY A 91 -8.57 -43.73 -12.47
C GLY A 91 -9.53 -44.02 -13.62
#